data_AF-A0A950YE64-F1
#
_entry.id   AF-A0A950YE64-F1
#
_cell.length_a   1.000
_cell.length_b   1.000
_cell.length_c   1.000
_cell.angle_alpha   90.00
_cell.angle_beta   90.00
_cell.angle_gamma   90.00
#
_symmetry.space_group_name_H-M   'P 1'
#
loop_
_entity.id
_entity.type
_entity.pdbx_description
1 polymer ?
#
loop_
_entity_poly.entity_id
_entity_poly.type
_entity_poly.pdbx_seq_one_letter_code
_entity_poly.pdbx_strand_id
1 'polypeptide(L)'
;MSSSAWYELVPAASRTLSFAVRPGDEVHAEVTVTGHRVVVELDNLTEHQSFRRTLYAPSVDVSSADWIVEAPSGCISSTTCQALPLADFGSVTFTSAAAAPRTGRPGTIVDGRWGRTKIKLTSGTTRFVAQSASEALGTATPSPLRGGGSAFDVQYATPTAGPA
;
A
#
# COMPACT_ATOMS: atom_id res chain seq x y z
N MET A 1 14.87 -14.15 2.37
CA MET A 1 13.57 -13.46 2.49
C MET A 1 12.73 -13.84 1.29
N SER A 2 11.45 -14.10 1.47
CA SER A 2 10.51 -14.35 0.36
C SER A 2 9.61 -13.13 0.19
N SER A 3 9.37 -12.72 -1.05
CA SER A 3 8.43 -11.64 -1.39
C SER A 3 7.38 -12.20 -2.35
N SER A 4 6.19 -11.63 -2.32
CA SER A 4 5.07 -12.04 -3.17
C SER A 4 4.29 -10.81 -3.62
N ALA A 5 3.69 -10.91 -4.79
CA ALA A 5 2.69 -9.95 -5.27
C ALA A 5 1.29 -10.52 -5.08
N TRP A 6 0.31 -9.65 -4.89
CA TRP A 6 -1.09 -10.02 -4.70
C TRP A 6 -2.00 -8.89 -5.20
N TYR A 7 -3.27 -9.21 -5.41
CA TYR A 7 -4.33 -8.23 -5.58
C TYR A 7 -5.49 -8.53 -4.64
N GLU A 8 -6.26 -7.49 -4.30
CA GLU A 8 -7.44 -7.60 -3.46
C GLU A 8 -8.52 -6.62 -3.92
N LEU A 9 -9.77 -7.07 -3.89
CA LEU A 9 -10.94 -6.23 -4.00
C LEU A 9 -11.84 -6.56 -2.81
N VAL A 10 -11.69 -5.78 -1.75
CA VAL A 10 -12.40 -6.00 -0.48
C VAL A 10 -13.92 -6.01 -0.70
N PRO A 11 -14.66 -6.83 0.07
CA PRO A 11 -14.22 -7.64 1.22
C PRO A 11 -13.71 -9.05 0.87
N ALA A 12 -13.52 -9.38 -0.42
CA ALA A 12 -12.99 -10.70 -0.78
C ALA A 12 -11.52 -10.80 -0.35
N ALA A 13 -11.11 -11.99 0.12
CA ALA A 13 -9.72 -12.23 0.52
C ALA A 13 -8.74 -12.01 -0.64
N SER A 14 -7.56 -11.50 -0.31
CA SER A 14 -6.45 -11.31 -1.24
C SER A 14 -6.09 -12.57 -2.03
N ARG A 15 -5.52 -12.36 -3.21
CA ARG A 15 -5.14 -13.41 -4.15
C ARG A 15 -3.67 -13.23 -4.53
N THR A 16 -2.83 -14.15 -4.08
CA THR A 16 -1.41 -14.19 -4.42
C THR A 16 -1.22 -14.47 -5.90
N LEU A 17 -0.29 -13.75 -6.52
CA LEU A 17 0.13 -13.93 -7.90
C LEU A 17 1.33 -14.88 -7.97
N SER A 18 1.44 -15.64 -9.06
CA SER A 18 2.64 -16.45 -9.37
C SER A 18 3.82 -15.60 -9.88
N PHE A 19 3.71 -14.30 -9.75
CA PHE A 19 4.61 -13.27 -10.22
C PHE A 19 5.82 -13.16 -9.29
N ALA A 20 7.04 -13.23 -9.84
CA ALA A 20 8.24 -13.09 -9.04
C ALA A 20 8.47 -11.62 -8.63
N VAL A 21 8.79 -11.41 -7.35
CA VAL A 21 9.25 -10.12 -6.82
C VAL A 21 10.49 -10.36 -5.99
N ARG A 22 11.53 -9.58 -6.23
CA ARG A 22 12.82 -9.66 -5.54
C ARG A 22 13.22 -8.27 -5.03
N PRO A 23 14.04 -8.21 -3.96
CA PRO A 23 14.63 -6.95 -3.54
C PRO A 23 15.39 -6.28 -4.69
N GLY A 24 15.05 -5.02 -4.99
CA GLY A 24 15.65 -4.25 -6.08
C GLY A 24 14.82 -4.19 -7.36
N ASP A 25 13.74 -4.97 -7.48
CA ASP A 25 12.84 -4.90 -8.63
C ASP A 25 12.06 -3.58 -8.68
N GLU A 26 11.84 -3.06 -9.88
CA GLU A 26 10.94 -1.95 -10.16
C GLU A 26 9.57 -2.49 -10.54
N VAL A 27 8.54 -2.11 -9.77
CA VAL A 27 7.17 -2.57 -9.98
C VAL A 27 6.25 -1.39 -10.27
N HIS A 28 5.54 -1.46 -11.39
CA HIS A 28 4.44 -0.57 -11.73
C HIS A 28 3.11 -1.18 -11.29
N ALA A 29 2.23 -0.37 -10.71
CA ALA A 29 0.92 -0.80 -10.28
C ALA A 29 -0.13 0.25 -10.67
N GLU A 30 -1.26 -0.21 -11.20
CA GLU A 30 -2.37 0.64 -11.62
C GLU A 30 -3.71 0.00 -11.25
N VAL A 31 -4.64 0.83 -10.76
CA VAL A 31 -6.03 0.44 -10.53
C VAL A 31 -6.94 1.41 -11.27
N THR A 32 -7.78 0.88 -12.16
CA THR A 32 -8.79 1.65 -12.89
C THR A 32 -10.19 1.21 -12.49
N VAL A 33 -11.02 2.16 -12.07
CA VAL A 33 -12.44 1.92 -11.78
C VAL A 33 -13.31 2.64 -12.82
N THR A 34 -14.22 1.91 -13.46
CA THR A 34 -15.18 2.46 -14.44
C THR A 34 -16.54 1.81 -14.25
N GLY A 35 -17.47 2.55 -13.65
CA GLY A 35 -18.78 2.00 -13.25
C GLY A 35 -18.57 0.84 -12.28
N HIS A 36 -19.09 -0.35 -12.63
CA HIS A 36 -18.92 -1.57 -11.85
C HIS A 36 -17.63 -2.35 -12.16
N ARG A 37 -16.83 -1.88 -13.13
CA ARG A 37 -15.61 -2.58 -13.57
C ARG A 37 -14.42 -2.05 -12.82
N VAL A 38 -13.65 -2.95 -12.21
CA VAL A 38 -12.36 -2.66 -11.59
C VAL A 38 -11.29 -3.41 -12.38
N VAL A 39 -10.25 -2.72 -12.82
CA VAL A 39 -9.08 -3.35 -13.45
C VAL A 39 -7.89 -3.12 -12.54
N VAL A 40 -7.23 -4.21 -12.17
CA VAL A 40 -5.98 -4.20 -11.40
C VAL A 40 -4.84 -4.69 -12.29
N GLU A 41 -3.76 -3.92 -12.33
CA GLU A 41 -2.57 -4.15 -13.16
C GLU A 41 -1.32 -4.04 -12.30
N LEU A 42 -0.44 -5.04 -12.43
CA LEU A 42 0.89 -5.06 -11.82
C LEU A 42 1.91 -5.51 -12.86
N ASP A 43 2.98 -4.74 -13.04
CA ASP A 43 4.08 -5.05 -13.96
C ASP A 43 5.41 -4.99 -13.21
N ASN A 44 6.20 -6.06 -13.26
CA ASN A 44 7.58 -6.07 -12.78
C ASN A 44 8.41 -5.68 -13.99
N LEU A 45 8.83 -4.43 -14.00
CA LEU A 45 9.55 -3.83 -15.11
C LEU A 45 10.97 -4.39 -15.24
N THR A 46 11.54 -4.87 -14.13
CA THR A 46 12.86 -5.51 -14.06
C THR A 46 12.84 -6.93 -14.63
N GLU A 47 11.84 -7.73 -14.23
CA GLU A 47 11.73 -9.14 -14.64
C GLU A 47 10.81 -9.33 -15.87
N HIS A 48 10.30 -8.23 -16.45
CA HIS A 48 9.40 -8.17 -17.61
C HIS A 48 8.17 -9.09 -17.50
N GLN A 49 7.59 -9.16 -16.31
CA GLN A 49 6.37 -9.91 -16.04
C GLN A 49 5.20 -8.94 -15.84
N SER A 50 4.03 -9.31 -16.33
CA SER A 50 2.82 -8.49 -16.23
C SER A 50 1.64 -9.31 -15.74
N PHE A 51 0.79 -8.68 -14.94
CA PHE A 51 -0.48 -9.21 -14.48
C PHE A 51 -1.58 -8.18 -14.71
N ARG A 52 -2.71 -8.63 -15.26
CA ARG A 52 -3.91 -7.82 -15.44
C ARG A 52 -5.14 -8.64 -15.09
N ARG A 53 -6.04 -8.07 -14.28
CA ARG A 53 -7.32 -8.71 -13.96
C ARG A 53 -8.46 -7.70 -13.98
N THR A 54 -9.54 -8.07 -14.66
CA THR A 54 -10.82 -7.36 -14.57
C THR A 54 -11.69 -8.05 -13.53
N LEU A 55 -12.19 -7.25 -12.59
CA LEU A 55 -13.09 -7.60 -11.51
C LEU A 55 -14.36 -6.75 -11.63
N TYR A 56 -15.40 -7.18 -10.92
CA TYR A 56 -16.68 -6.49 -10.88
C TYR A 56 -17.15 -6.30 -9.44
N ALA A 57 -17.58 -5.09 -9.11
CA ALA A 57 -18.18 -4.75 -7.82
C ALA A 57 -19.40 -3.85 -8.02
N PRO A 58 -20.48 -4.01 -7.22
CA PRO A 58 -21.66 -3.15 -7.30
C PRO A 58 -21.33 -1.68 -7.06
N SER A 59 -20.41 -1.40 -6.14
CA SER A 59 -19.94 -0.05 -5.85
C SER A 59 -18.51 -0.11 -5.34
N VAL A 60 -17.68 0.85 -5.76
CA VAL A 60 -16.36 1.12 -5.20
C VAL A 60 -16.33 2.59 -4.86
N ASP A 61 -15.94 2.92 -3.63
CA ASP A 61 -15.66 4.30 -3.28
C ASP A 61 -14.40 4.76 -4.00
N VAL A 62 -14.52 5.80 -4.81
CA VAL A 62 -13.43 6.38 -5.62
C VAL A 62 -13.11 7.81 -5.18
N SER A 63 -13.47 8.17 -3.94
CA SER A 63 -13.21 9.49 -3.36
C SER A 63 -11.77 9.69 -2.89
N SER A 64 -10.97 8.61 -2.79
CA SER A 64 -9.53 8.66 -2.49
C SER A 64 -8.69 7.86 -3.50
N ALA A 65 -7.40 8.15 -3.49
CA ALA A 65 -6.34 7.36 -4.13
C ALA A 65 -5.12 7.42 -3.22
N ASP A 66 -4.55 6.26 -2.91
CA ASP A 66 -3.58 6.12 -1.83
C ASP A 66 -2.34 5.33 -2.30
N TRP A 67 -1.16 5.79 -1.86
CA TRP A 67 0.12 5.09 -2.02
C TRP A 67 0.66 4.79 -0.64
N ILE A 68 0.62 3.52 -0.24
CA ILE A 68 0.82 3.12 1.16
C ILE A 68 1.91 2.06 1.29
N VAL A 69 2.60 2.11 2.44
CA VAL A 69 3.31 0.97 3.02
C VAL A 69 2.55 0.57 4.26
N GLU A 70 2.19 -0.70 4.36
CA GLU A 70 1.31 -1.22 5.41
C GLU A 70 2.03 -2.28 6.25
N ALA A 71 1.66 -2.36 7.54
CA ALA A 71 1.80 -3.56 8.34
C ALA A 71 0.49 -4.37 8.20
N PRO A 72 0.41 -5.34 7.26
CA PRO A 72 -0.85 -5.99 6.93
C PRO A 72 -1.40 -6.78 8.11
N SER A 73 -2.72 -7.04 8.12
CA SER A 73 -3.33 -7.86 9.17
C SER A 73 -3.35 -9.36 8.82
N GLY A 74 -3.03 -10.20 9.81
CA GLY A 74 -3.24 -11.64 9.77
C GLY A 74 -4.48 -12.03 10.57
N CYS A 75 -5.34 -12.84 9.98
CA CYS A 75 -6.58 -13.28 10.61
C CYS A 75 -6.49 -14.73 11.08
N ILE A 76 -6.81 -14.96 12.37
CA ILE A 76 -6.88 -16.31 12.98
C ILE A 76 -8.29 -16.89 12.78
N SER A 77 -9.30 -16.03 12.64
CA SER A 77 -10.68 -16.38 12.31
C SER A 77 -11.29 -15.31 11.39
N SER A 78 -12.53 -15.52 10.93
CA SER A 78 -13.27 -14.54 10.11
C SER A 78 -13.56 -13.21 10.83
N THR A 79 -13.42 -13.16 12.16
CA THR A 79 -13.72 -11.99 12.99
C THR A 79 -12.54 -11.52 13.84
N THR A 80 -11.46 -12.29 13.88
CA THR A 80 -10.28 -12.01 14.70
C THR A 80 -9.07 -11.83 13.82
N CYS A 81 -8.70 -10.57 13.58
CA CYS A 81 -7.52 -10.17 12.84
C CYS A 81 -6.64 -9.26 13.70
N GLN A 82 -5.33 -9.32 13.47
CA GLN A 82 -4.36 -8.45 14.12
C GLN A 82 -3.35 -7.96 13.09
N ALA A 83 -2.90 -6.71 13.23
CA ALA A 83 -1.77 -6.20 12.45
C ALA A 83 -0.54 -7.07 12.72
N LEU A 84 0.14 -7.50 11.67
CA LEU A 84 1.39 -8.23 11.75
C LEU A 84 2.53 -7.26 12.04
N PRO A 85 3.66 -7.73 12.63
CA PRO A 85 4.83 -6.89 12.78
C PRO A 85 5.30 -6.30 11.45
N LEU A 86 5.57 -4.99 11.43
CA LEU A 86 6.13 -4.33 10.26
C LEU A 86 7.54 -4.88 10.00
N ALA A 87 7.70 -5.56 8.87
CA ALA A 87 9.01 -6.05 8.43
C ALA A 87 9.96 -4.86 8.18
N ASP A 88 11.24 -5.05 8.50
CA ASP A 88 12.27 -4.09 8.10
C ASP A 88 12.45 -4.15 6.59
N PHE A 89 11.87 -3.15 5.91
CA PHE A 89 11.97 -2.98 4.46
C PHE A 89 13.09 -2.01 4.08
N GLY A 90 13.85 -1.47 5.04
CA GLY A 90 14.81 -0.39 4.86
C GLY A 90 14.13 0.89 4.33
N SER A 91 13.92 0.96 3.02
CA SER A 91 13.20 2.04 2.36
C SER A 91 12.54 1.57 1.07
N VAL A 92 11.43 2.20 0.72
CA VAL A 92 10.81 2.09 -0.61
C VAL A 92 10.57 3.48 -1.19
N THR A 93 10.71 3.59 -2.51
CA THR A 93 10.43 4.82 -3.23
C THR A 93 9.19 4.62 -4.09
N PHE A 94 8.21 5.51 -3.94
CA PHE A 94 7.15 5.69 -4.93
C PHE A 94 7.58 6.76 -5.92
N THR A 95 7.43 6.48 -7.20
CA THR A 95 7.60 7.42 -8.32
C THR A 95 6.39 7.38 -9.24
N SER A 96 6.26 8.38 -10.10
CA SER A 96 5.15 8.49 -11.06
C SER A 96 3.75 8.41 -10.41
N ALA A 97 3.65 8.79 -9.14
CA ALA A 97 2.40 8.79 -8.39
C ALA A 97 1.43 9.83 -8.98
N ALA A 98 0.33 9.34 -9.55
CA ALA A 98 -0.72 10.15 -10.14
C ALA A 98 -2.10 9.53 -9.95
N ALA A 99 -3.10 10.37 -9.72
CA ALA A 99 -4.51 9.99 -9.72
C ALA A 99 -5.25 10.68 -10.85
N ALA A 100 -6.25 10.03 -11.41
CA ALA A 100 -7.13 10.60 -12.42
C ALA A 100 -8.57 10.63 -11.89
N PRO A 101 -9.30 11.74 -12.05
CA PRO A 101 -10.73 11.77 -11.79
C PRO A 101 -11.46 11.02 -12.91
N ARG A 102 -12.74 10.72 -12.70
CA ARG A 102 -13.59 10.08 -13.72
C ARG A 102 -13.56 10.78 -15.07
N THR A 103 -13.38 12.11 -15.07
CA THR A 103 -13.24 12.93 -16.26
C THR A 103 -12.11 13.93 -16.08
N GLY A 104 -11.07 13.86 -16.91
CA GLY A 104 -9.96 14.80 -16.89
C GLY A 104 -8.62 14.10 -17.08
N ARG A 105 -7.55 14.87 -16.89
CA ARG A 105 -6.17 14.36 -16.99
C ARG A 105 -5.68 13.84 -15.62
N PRO A 106 -4.77 12.86 -15.60
CA PRO A 106 -4.04 12.50 -14.39
C PRO A 106 -3.36 13.74 -13.79
N GLY A 107 -3.29 13.80 -12.46
CA GLY A 107 -2.53 14.81 -11.71
C GLY A 107 -1.73 14.15 -10.61
N THR A 108 -0.64 14.80 -10.19
CA THR A 108 0.21 14.30 -9.10
C THR A 108 -0.46 14.50 -7.74
N ILE A 109 0.19 14.05 -6.66
CA ILE A 109 -0.32 14.16 -5.28
C ILE A 109 -0.54 15.63 -4.87
N VAL A 110 0.18 16.59 -5.48
CA VAL A 110 0.06 18.02 -5.15
C VAL A 110 -0.92 18.79 -6.04
N ASP A 111 -1.61 18.12 -6.96
CA ASP A 111 -2.61 18.77 -7.79
C ASP A 111 -3.76 19.33 -6.93
N GLY A 112 -4.14 20.58 -7.20
CA GLY A 112 -5.10 21.33 -6.39
C GLY A 112 -6.54 20.81 -6.43
N ARG A 113 -6.83 19.80 -7.26
CA ARG A 113 -8.14 19.15 -7.35
C ARG A 113 -8.46 18.26 -6.16
N TRP A 114 -7.47 17.87 -5.35
CA TRP A 114 -7.65 16.96 -4.22
C TRP A 114 -7.13 17.54 -2.90
N GLY A 115 -7.75 17.11 -1.80
CA GLY A 115 -7.14 17.17 -0.48
C GLY A 115 -6.05 16.12 -0.37
N ARG A 116 -5.03 16.38 0.45
CA ARG A 116 -3.90 15.46 0.66
C ARG A 116 -3.63 15.26 2.14
N THR A 117 -3.40 14.01 2.52
CA THR A 117 -3.07 13.63 3.89
C THR A 117 -1.77 12.84 3.86
N LYS A 118 -0.80 13.25 4.67
CA LYS A 118 0.40 12.45 4.91
C LYS A 118 0.11 11.49 6.06
N ILE A 119 0.26 10.18 5.79
CA ILE A 119 0.05 9.13 6.79
C ILE A 119 1.41 8.61 7.25
N LYS A 120 1.67 8.64 8.56
CA LYS A 120 2.83 8.00 9.17
C LYS A 120 2.36 6.76 9.91
N LEU A 121 2.98 5.61 9.63
CA LEU A 121 2.77 4.41 10.43
C LEU A 121 3.60 4.54 11.70
N THR A 122 2.93 4.65 12.83
CA THR A 122 3.55 4.68 14.16
C THR A 122 3.32 3.36 14.87
N SER A 123 4.24 2.98 15.76
CA SER A 123 3.99 1.89 16.71
C SER A 123 2.87 2.31 17.65
N GLY A 124 1.65 1.85 17.39
CA GLY A 124 0.50 2.14 18.22
C GLY A 124 0.35 1.11 19.34
N THR A 125 0.01 1.58 20.55
CA THR A 125 -0.56 0.75 21.63
C THR A 125 -2.07 0.55 21.47
N THR A 126 -2.69 1.15 20.44
CA THR A 126 -4.12 1.08 20.18
C THR A 126 -4.52 -0.26 19.58
N ARG A 127 -5.09 -1.10 20.46
CA ARG A 127 -5.58 -2.45 20.23
C ARG A 127 -6.83 -2.45 19.36
N PHE A 128 -6.69 -2.73 18.07
CA PHE A 128 -7.79 -3.34 17.33
C PHE A 128 -7.74 -4.84 17.66
N VAL A 129 -8.55 -5.25 18.65
CA VAL A 129 -8.66 -6.61 19.22
C VAL A 129 -7.57 -6.97 20.24
N ALA A 130 -7.98 -7.69 21.30
CA ALA A 130 -7.31 -7.75 22.59
C ALA A 130 -6.17 -8.78 22.70
N GLN A 131 -5.03 -8.29 23.20
CA GLN A 131 -3.99 -8.91 24.04
C GLN A 131 -2.62 -9.32 23.43
N SER A 132 -1.59 -8.71 24.06
CA SER A 132 -0.33 -9.26 24.59
C SER A 132 0.79 -9.71 23.65
N ALA A 133 1.44 -8.75 22.99
CA ALA A 133 2.90 -8.63 23.03
C ALA A 133 3.30 -7.16 22.90
N SER A 134 4.02 -6.67 23.91
CA SER A 134 4.67 -5.35 23.92
C SER A 134 5.95 -5.41 23.08
N GLU A 135 5.84 -5.80 21.82
CA GLU A 135 6.94 -5.59 20.89
C GLU A 135 6.68 -4.29 20.19
N ALA A 136 7.54 -3.32 20.45
CA ALA A 136 7.51 -2.06 19.75
C ALA A 136 7.57 -2.41 18.25
N LEU A 137 6.57 -1.99 17.49
CA LEU A 137 6.45 -2.34 16.09
C LEU A 137 7.28 -1.35 15.28
N GLY A 138 7.84 -1.80 14.15
CA GLY A 138 8.54 -0.88 13.25
C GLY A 138 7.65 0.29 12.85
N THR A 139 8.26 1.42 12.57
CA THR A 139 7.53 2.60 12.06
C THR A 139 7.86 2.84 10.60
N ALA A 140 6.94 3.45 9.85
CA ALA A 140 7.17 3.86 8.47
C ALA A 140 6.86 5.36 8.31
N THR A 141 7.86 6.13 7.89
CA THR A 141 7.73 7.58 7.76
C THR A 141 7.90 8.02 6.30
N PRO A 142 6.89 8.65 5.69
CA PRO A 142 7.05 9.28 4.38
C PRO A 142 7.89 10.55 4.46
N SER A 143 8.81 10.70 3.51
CA SER A 143 9.55 11.92 3.23
C SER A 143 8.63 13.07 2.73
N PRO A 144 9.15 14.29 2.54
CA PRO A 144 8.49 15.31 1.72
C PRO A 144 8.33 14.84 0.26
N LEU A 145 7.28 15.34 -0.41
CA LEU A 145 7.07 15.05 -1.82
C LEU A 145 8.16 15.71 -2.68
N ARG A 146 8.61 14.98 -3.71
CA ARG A 146 9.59 15.41 -4.72
C ARG A 146 9.02 15.21 -6.14
N GLY A 147 9.77 15.62 -7.17
CA GLY A 147 9.35 15.45 -8.57
C GLY A 147 8.03 16.14 -8.92
N GLY A 148 7.75 17.31 -8.36
CA GLY A 148 6.48 18.00 -8.57
C GLY A 148 5.26 17.27 -7.95
N GLY A 149 5.49 16.49 -6.89
CA GLY A 149 4.44 15.75 -6.19
C GLY A 149 4.20 14.33 -6.69
N SER A 150 5.02 13.85 -7.61
CA SER A 150 4.89 12.50 -8.19
C SER A 150 5.77 11.45 -7.49
N ALA A 151 6.60 11.85 -6.53
CA ALA A 151 7.52 10.93 -5.88
C ALA A 151 7.70 11.24 -4.39
N PHE A 152 7.95 10.18 -3.62
CA PHE A 152 8.36 10.24 -2.23
C PHE A 152 8.93 8.91 -1.79
N ASP A 153 9.78 8.96 -0.79
CA ASP A 153 10.36 7.79 -0.12
C ASP A 153 9.60 7.51 1.18
N VAL A 154 9.48 6.23 1.54
CA VAL A 154 9.04 5.78 2.85
C VAL A 154 10.20 5.03 3.50
N GLN A 155 10.55 5.42 4.72
CA GLN A 155 11.66 4.82 5.46
C GLN A 155 11.13 4.02 6.64
N TYR A 156 11.65 2.81 6.80
CA TYR A 156 11.52 2.03 8.01
C TYR A 156 12.37 2.67 9.10
N ALA A 157 11.87 2.67 10.34
CA ALA A 157 12.70 2.91 11.50
C ALA A 157 12.41 1.86 12.57
N THR A 158 13.50 1.40 13.19
CA THR A 158 13.40 0.46 14.29
C THR A 158 12.60 1.07 15.43
N PRO A 159 11.86 0.23 16.17
CA PRO A 159 11.18 0.68 17.36
C PRO A 159 12.21 1.19 18.36
N THR A 160 12.10 2.45 18.78
CA THR A 160 12.94 2.96 19.87
C THR A 160 12.45 2.31 21.17
N ALA A 161 13.30 1.55 21.85
CA ALA A 161 13.00 1.08 23.20
C ALA A 161 12.74 2.31 24.09
N GLY A 162 11.59 2.34 24.78
CA GLY A 162 11.36 3.35 25.81
C GLY A 162 12.45 3.28 26.89
N PRO A 163 12.75 4.39 27.60
CA PRO A 163 13.69 4.33 28.70
C PRO A 163 13.24 3.29 29.74
N ALA A 164 14.19 2.47 30.18
CA ALA A 164 14.02 1.45 31.22
C ALA A 164 13.64 2.05 32.58
#